data_AF-A0A917LKE4-F1
#
_entry.id   AF-A0A917LKE4-F1
#
_cell.length_a   1.000
_cell.length_b   1.000
_cell.length_c   1.000
_cell.angle_alpha   90.00
_cell.angle_beta   90.00
_cell.angle_gamma   90.00
#
_symmetry.space_group_name_H-M   'P 1'
#
loop_
_entity.id
_entity.type
_entity.pdbx_description
1 polymer ?
#
loop_
_entity_poly.entity_id
_entity_poly.type
_entity_poly.pdbx_seq_one_letter_code
_entity_poly.pdbx_strand_id
1 'polypeptide(L)'
;MTAKEFIETLKIIGQDYSEGIPKREIFLLAKEYQQIPVFEVVKLLKDKNENHRLGAVSILDWKARNKKTSKEERKELYRAYIDNHHWIDNWGLVDRAAPYVVGGYLYDKDKKDLYDLAKSKNPMERRSAIVSTYYFIRKNDIEHTFKIADILINDTDEYVQKAVGSWIREAGKRNEETLKAFLNKHATKMPRITLRYAIEKFDKETRMHYLNLTN
;
A
#
# COMPACT_ATOMS: atom_id res chain seq x y z
N MET A 1 21.50 -7.56 -15.58
CA MET A 1 20.68 -6.70 -14.73
C MET A 1 20.76 -7.17 -13.28
N THR A 2 21.39 -6.34 -12.45
CA THR A 2 21.70 -6.54 -11.03
C THR A 2 21.36 -5.28 -10.24
N ALA A 3 21.37 -5.35 -8.91
CA ALA A 3 21.24 -4.19 -8.05
C ALA A 3 22.31 -3.13 -8.33
N LYS A 4 23.55 -3.56 -8.56
CA LYS A 4 24.66 -2.67 -8.86
C LYS A 4 24.42 -1.89 -10.16
N GLU A 5 24.03 -2.59 -11.23
CA GLU A 5 23.71 -1.96 -12.52
C GLU A 5 22.52 -0.99 -12.40
N PHE A 6 21.50 -1.32 -11.59
CA PHE A 6 20.37 -0.43 -11.32
C PHE A 6 20.85 0.88 -10.66
N ILE A 7 21.69 0.78 -9.63
CA ILE A 7 22.24 1.94 -8.92
C ILE A 7 23.10 2.80 -9.85
N GLU A 8 23.96 2.18 -10.65
CA GLU A 8 24.81 2.88 -11.61
C GLU A 8 23.98 3.60 -12.68
N THR A 9 22.96 2.94 -13.23
CA THR A 9 22.05 3.54 -14.20
C THR A 9 21.27 4.71 -13.59
N LEU A 10 20.75 4.52 -12.37
CA LEU A 10 20.01 5.56 -11.67
C LEU A 10 20.90 6.78 -11.35
N LYS A 11 22.17 6.56 -11.02
CA LYS A 11 23.15 7.63 -10.82
C LYS A 11 23.37 8.44 -12.09
N ILE A 12 23.43 7.79 -13.25
CA ILE A 12 23.56 8.48 -14.55
C ILE A 12 22.32 9.32 -14.83
N ILE A 13 21.12 8.74 -14.69
CA ILE A 13 19.85 9.48 -14.84
C ILE A 13 19.81 10.69 -13.90
N GLY A 14 20.30 10.55 -12.67
CA GLY A 14 20.33 11.63 -11.70
C GLY A 14 21.22 12.81 -12.08
N GLN A 15 22.14 12.67 -13.04
CA GLN A 15 22.95 13.79 -13.53
C GLN A 15 22.14 14.80 -14.34
N ASP A 16 21.00 14.38 -14.89
CA ASP A 16 20.12 15.24 -15.69
C ASP A 16 19.18 16.10 -14.83
N TYR A 17 19.20 15.95 -13.50
CA TYR A 17 18.28 16.63 -12.58
C TYR A 17 19.00 17.33 -11.42
N SER A 18 18.78 18.63 -11.28
CA SER A 18 19.39 19.46 -10.22
C SER A 18 18.71 19.31 -8.86
N GLU A 19 17.42 18.96 -8.81
CA GLU A 19 16.59 18.94 -7.58
C GLU A 19 16.31 17.51 -7.07
N GLY A 20 17.00 16.52 -7.62
CA GLY A 20 16.79 15.10 -7.33
C GLY A 20 15.99 14.36 -8.41
N ILE A 21 16.06 13.04 -8.36
CA ILE A 21 15.52 12.18 -9.41
C ILE A 21 13.99 12.13 -9.33
N PRO A 22 13.25 12.50 -10.40
CA PRO A 22 11.81 12.37 -10.41
C PRO A 22 11.36 10.92 -10.21
N LYS A 23 10.31 10.70 -9.41
CA LYS A 23 9.76 9.36 -9.16
C LYS A 23 9.40 8.61 -10.44
N ARG A 24 8.98 9.34 -11.48
CA ARG A 24 8.68 8.78 -12.81
C ARG A 24 9.89 8.03 -13.38
N GLU A 25 11.09 8.60 -13.31
CA GLU A 25 12.30 7.99 -13.83
C GLU A 25 12.65 6.70 -13.07
N ILE A 26 12.53 6.73 -11.74
CA ILE A 26 12.73 5.54 -10.90
C ILE A 26 11.73 4.43 -11.28
N PHE A 27 10.47 4.77 -11.55
CA PHE A 27 9.45 3.80 -11.95
C PHE A 27 9.65 3.23 -13.35
N LEU A 28 10.14 4.03 -14.29
CA LEU A 28 10.51 3.59 -15.64
C LEU A 28 11.70 2.64 -15.57
N LEU A 29 12.78 3.02 -14.89
CA LEU A 29 13.95 2.17 -14.69
C LEU A 29 13.57 0.85 -13.99
N ALA A 30 12.77 0.91 -12.93
CA ALA A 30 12.29 -0.27 -12.23
C ALA A 30 11.50 -1.24 -13.13
N LYS A 31 10.82 -0.72 -14.17
CA LYS A 31 10.08 -1.54 -15.13
C LYS A 31 11.01 -2.31 -16.06
N GLU A 32 12.13 -1.71 -16.45
CA GLU A 32 13.18 -2.36 -17.26
C GLU A 32 13.85 -3.48 -16.46
N TYR A 33 14.07 -3.25 -15.17
CA TYR A 33 14.67 -4.19 -14.23
C TYR A 33 13.67 -5.19 -13.62
N GLN A 34 12.42 -5.26 -14.12
CA GLN A 34 11.37 -6.09 -13.50
C GLN A 34 11.67 -7.60 -13.50
N GLN A 35 12.66 -8.07 -14.28
CA GLN A 35 13.01 -9.48 -14.41
C GLN A 35 14.25 -9.88 -13.58
N ILE A 36 14.88 -8.96 -12.85
CA ILE A 36 16.03 -9.32 -12.02
C ILE A 36 15.63 -10.35 -10.93
N PRO A 37 16.57 -11.18 -10.47
CA PRO A 37 16.32 -12.10 -9.37
C PRO A 37 15.87 -11.37 -8.10
N VAL A 38 14.97 -11.99 -7.33
CA VAL A 38 14.39 -11.36 -6.12
C VAL A 38 15.46 -10.99 -5.10
N PHE A 39 16.53 -11.79 -4.97
CA PHE A 39 17.63 -11.47 -4.07
C PHE A 39 18.40 -10.19 -4.45
N GLU A 40 18.45 -9.82 -5.74
CA GLU A 40 19.00 -8.53 -6.18
C GLU A 40 18.07 -7.37 -5.78
N VAL A 41 16.75 -7.58 -5.88
CA VAL A 41 15.77 -6.59 -5.40
C VAL A 41 15.92 -6.36 -3.90
N VAL A 42 16.16 -7.41 -3.12
CA VAL A 42 16.41 -7.30 -1.68
C VAL A 42 17.69 -6.51 -1.37
N LYS A 43 18.76 -6.65 -2.18
CA LYS A 43 19.96 -5.81 -2.03
C LYS A 43 19.63 -4.32 -2.19
N LEU A 44 18.82 -3.96 -3.20
CA LEU A 44 18.35 -2.58 -3.40
C LEU A 44 17.47 -2.09 -2.24
N LEU A 45 16.59 -2.95 -1.73
CA LEU A 45 15.70 -2.59 -0.63
C LEU A 45 16.46 -2.31 0.68
N LYS A 46 17.59 -3.01 0.92
CA LYS A 46 18.44 -2.82 2.10
C LYS A 46 19.42 -1.65 1.99
N ASP A 47 19.36 -0.90 0.89
CA ASP A 47 20.20 0.27 0.70
C ASP A 47 19.69 1.46 1.52
N LYS A 48 20.61 2.32 1.98
CA LYS A 48 20.28 3.52 2.75
C LYS A 48 19.62 4.60 1.89
N ASN A 49 19.86 4.59 0.59
CA ASN A 49 19.30 5.56 -0.36
C ASN A 49 17.81 5.31 -0.62
N GLU A 50 16.98 6.32 -0.41
CA GLU A 50 15.52 6.22 -0.57
C GLU A 50 15.08 5.91 -2.00
N ASN A 51 15.80 6.42 -3.02
CA ASN A 51 15.49 6.13 -4.42
C ASN A 51 15.81 4.67 -4.78
N HIS A 52 16.83 4.07 -4.15
CA HIS A 52 17.13 2.64 -4.32
C HIS A 52 16.00 1.79 -3.72
N ARG A 53 15.54 2.13 -2.51
CA ARG A 53 14.39 1.45 -1.87
C ARG A 53 13.10 1.61 -2.68
N LEU A 54 12.84 2.81 -3.20
CA LEU A 54 11.70 3.07 -4.08
C LEU A 54 11.78 2.27 -5.38
N GLY A 55 12.97 2.18 -5.97
CA GLY A 55 13.26 1.31 -7.10
C GLY A 55 12.95 -0.16 -6.78
N ALA A 56 13.42 -0.65 -5.64
CA ALA A 56 13.23 -2.02 -5.20
C ALA A 56 11.75 -2.39 -5.08
N VAL A 57 10.95 -1.63 -4.33
CA VAL A 57 9.51 -1.91 -4.19
C VAL A 57 8.75 -1.74 -5.50
N SER A 58 9.21 -0.84 -6.38
CA SER A 58 8.66 -0.68 -7.73
C SER A 58 8.94 -1.88 -8.63
N ILE A 59 10.14 -2.49 -8.53
CA ILE A 59 10.50 -3.74 -9.21
C ILE A 59 9.61 -4.88 -8.71
N LEU A 60 9.44 -5.02 -7.38
CA LEU A 60 8.54 -6.03 -6.79
C LEU A 60 7.11 -5.88 -7.34
N ASP A 61 6.58 -4.66 -7.38
CA ASP A 61 5.25 -4.37 -7.92
C ASP A 61 5.12 -4.74 -9.40
N TRP A 62 6.07 -4.32 -10.24
CA TRP A 62 6.05 -4.64 -11.67
C TRP A 62 6.07 -6.15 -11.90
N LYS A 63 6.92 -6.87 -11.18
CA LYS A 63 7.01 -8.33 -11.25
C LYS A 63 5.71 -8.97 -10.75
N ALA A 64 5.13 -8.51 -9.63
CA ALA A 64 3.85 -9.04 -9.12
C ALA A 64 2.66 -8.80 -10.08
N ARG A 65 2.66 -7.71 -10.85
CA ARG A 65 1.64 -7.42 -11.87
C ARG A 65 1.78 -8.26 -13.13
N ASN A 66 2.97 -8.79 -13.41
CA ASN A 66 3.24 -9.53 -14.62
C ASN A 66 2.50 -10.87 -14.60
N LYS A 67 1.67 -11.12 -15.63
CA LYS A 67 0.89 -12.36 -15.76
C LYS A 67 1.77 -13.60 -15.94
N LYS A 68 3.02 -13.44 -16.38
CA LYS A 68 3.99 -14.52 -16.58
C LYS A 68 4.71 -14.93 -15.31
N THR A 69 4.62 -14.15 -14.23
CA THR A 69 5.29 -14.46 -12.96
C THR A 69 4.63 -15.67 -12.29
N SER A 70 5.45 -16.68 -12.00
CA SER A 70 5.01 -17.97 -11.46
C SER A 70 4.46 -17.86 -10.04
N LYS A 71 3.84 -18.94 -9.54
CA LYS A 71 3.34 -18.99 -8.15
C LYS A 71 4.50 -18.95 -7.15
N GLU A 72 5.59 -19.62 -7.48
CA GLU A 72 6.83 -19.70 -6.71
C GLU A 72 7.48 -18.32 -6.63
N GLU A 73 7.62 -17.63 -7.76
CA GLU A 73 8.15 -16.26 -7.77
C GLU A 73 7.24 -15.30 -6.99
N ARG A 74 5.91 -15.41 -7.11
CA ARG A 74 4.99 -14.58 -6.29
C ARG A 74 5.19 -14.79 -4.80
N LYS A 75 5.47 -16.03 -4.36
CA LYS A 75 5.82 -16.34 -2.97
C LYS A 75 7.15 -15.70 -2.57
N GLU A 76 8.15 -15.72 -3.45
CA GLU A 76 9.42 -15.03 -3.21
C GLU A 76 9.25 -13.52 -3.08
N LEU A 77 8.46 -12.88 -3.95
CA LEU A 77 8.17 -11.45 -3.88
C LEU A 77 7.48 -11.09 -2.56
N TYR A 78 6.48 -11.89 -2.17
CA TYR A 78 5.78 -11.73 -0.90
C TYR A 78 6.73 -11.82 0.29
N ARG A 79 7.59 -12.85 0.34
CA ARG A 79 8.61 -13.00 1.39
C ARG A 79 9.61 -11.86 1.40
N ALA A 80 10.10 -11.44 0.23
CA ALA A 80 11.00 -10.30 0.11
C ALA A 80 10.40 -9.03 0.70
N TYR A 81 9.09 -8.81 0.53
CA TYR A 81 8.38 -7.67 1.12
C TYR A 81 8.20 -7.81 2.64
N ILE A 82 7.69 -8.95 3.12
CA ILE A 82 7.35 -9.15 4.54
C ILE A 82 8.62 -9.27 5.39
N ASP A 83 9.57 -10.09 4.99
CA ASP A 83 10.79 -10.38 5.77
C ASP A 83 11.72 -9.16 5.85
N ASN A 84 11.54 -8.16 4.97
CA ASN A 84 12.34 -6.94 4.92
C ASN A 84 11.50 -5.68 5.15
N HIS A 85 10.32 -5.82 5.78
CA HIS A 85 9.38 -4.70 5.98
C HIS A 85 9.99 -3.51 6.74
N HIS A 86 10.97 -3.75 7.62
CA HIS A 86 11.71 -2.70 8.32
C HIS A 86 12.43 -1.68 7.40
N TRP A 87 12.69 -2.02 6.13
CA TRP A 87 13.21 -1.08 5.13
C TRP A 87 12.12 -0.32 4.35
N ILE A 88 10.86 -0.69 4.55
CA ILE A 88 9.65 -0.06 3.97
C ILE A 88 9.12 0.94 4.98
N ASP A 89 9.93 1.97 5.22
CA ASP A 89 9.80 2.92 6.33
C ASP A 89 8.88 4.11 6.07
N ASN A 90 8.32 4.24 4.86
CA ASN A 90 7.41 5.32 4.52
C ASN A 90 6.22 4.86 3.69
N TRP A 91 5.16 5.68 3.74
CA TRP A 91 3.87 5.39 3.14
C TRP A 91 3.95 5.21 1.62
N GLY A 92 4.89 5.89 0.94
CA GLY A 92 5.05 5.81 -0.50
C GLY A 92 5.57 4.44 -0.96
N LEU A 93 6.47 3.82 -0.18
CA LEU A 93 6.96 2.47 -0.47
C LEU A 93 5.85 1.43 -0.28
N VAL A 94 5.04 1.59 0.77
CA VAL A 94 3.87 0.74 1.02
C VAL A 94 2.89 0.82 -0.15
N ASP A 95 2.46 2.03 -0.51
CA ASP A 95 1.46 2.26 -1.57
C ASP A 95 1.93 1.76 -2.94
N ARG A 96 3.25 1.82 -3.19
CA ARG A 96 3.83 1.37 -4.46
C ARG A 96 3.66 -0.14 -4.68
N ALA A 97 3.78 -0.96 -3.63
CA ALA A 97 3.96 -2.41 -3.76
C ALA A 97 2.93 -3.28 -3.02
N ALA A 98 2.46 -2.85 -1.85
CA ALA A 98 1.55 -3.66 -1.02
C ALA A 98 0.30 -4.17 -1.73
N PRO A 99 -0.34 -3.44 -2.68
CA PRO A 99 -1.52 -3.94 -3.37
C PRO A 99 -1.26 -5.26 -4.13
N TYR A 100 -0.22 -5.32 -4.95
CA TYR A 100 0.01 -6.49 -5.81
C TYR A 100 0.95 -7.51 -5.19
N VAL A 101 1.95 -7.06 -4.44
CA VAL A 101 2.95 -7.96 -3.83
C VAL A 101 2.33 -8.73 -2.66
N VAL A 102 1.64 -8.02 -1.76
CA VAL A 102 1.00 -8.64 -0.59
C VAL A 102 -0.45 -9.00 -0.90
N GLY A 103 -1.26 -8.04 -1.36
CA GLY A 103 -2.68 -8.28 -1.65
C GLY A 103 -2.87 -9.31 -2.77
N GLY A 104 -2.13 -9.17 -3.87
CA GLY A 104 -2.18 -10.12 -4.97
C GLY A 104 -1.76 -11.55 -4.59
N TYR A 105 -0.83 -11.70 -3.66
CA TYR A 105 -0.39 -13.01 -3.17
C TYR A 105 -1.38 -13.65 -2.21
N LEU A 106 -1.95 -12.87 -1.28
CA LEU A 106 -2.85 -13.37 -0.24
C LEU A 106 -4.30 -13.53 -0.71
N TYR A 107 -4.68 -13.00 -1.88
CA TYR A 107 -6.07 -13.00 -2.36
C TYR A 107 -6.75 -14.38 -2.31
N ASP A 108 -6.08 -15.44 -2.74
CA ASP A 108 -6.57 -16.83 -2.77
C ASP A 108 -6.05 -17.68 -1.58
N LYS A 109 -5.60 -17.03 -0.49
CA LYS A 109 -4.98 -17.67 0.69
C LYS A 109 -5.65 -17.25 1.98
N ASP A 110 -5.19 -17.81 3.08
CA ASP A 110 -5.52 -17.32 4.40
C ASP A 110 -5.08 -15.85 4.57
N LYS A 111 -5.89 -15.04 5.27
CA LYS A 111 -5.68 -13.59 5.43
C LYS A 111 -5.06 -13.22 6.77
N LYS A 112 -4.70 -14.19 7.61
CA LYS A 112 -4.11 -14.00 8.94
C LYS A 112 -2.98 -12.98 8.92
N ASP A 113 -2.09 -13.05 7.93
CA ASP A 113 -0.95 -12.13 7.84
C ASP A 113 -1.39 -10.66 7.69
N LEU A 114 -2.49 -10.37 6.97
CA LEU A 114 -3.03 -9.00 6.91
C LEU A 114 -3.55 -8.56 8.28
N TYR A 115 -4.21 -9.45 9.02
CA TYR A 115 -4.73 -9.15 10.34
C TYR A 115 -3.65 -9.01 11.41
N ASP A 116 -2.55 -9.76 11.29
CA ASP A 116 -1.37 -9.61 12.14
C ASP A 116 -0.67 -8.28 11.87
N LEU A 117 -0.48 -7.92 10.60
CA LEU A 117 0.06 -6.61 10.19
C LEU A 117 -0.81 -5.45 10.74
N ALA A 118 -2.14 -5.57 10.71
CA ALA A 118 -3.06 -4.57 11.24
C ALA A 118 -2.92 -4.36 12.76
N LYS A 119 -2.35 -5.33 13.49
CA LYS A 119 -2.12 -5.25 14.95
C LYS A 119 -0.67 -4.92 15.30
N SER A 120 0.18 -4.68 14.31
CA SER A 120 1.60 -4.41 14.54
C SER A 120 1.84 -3.09 15.27
N LYS A 121 2.95 -3.02 16.01
CA LYS A 121 3.44 -1.76 16.58
C LYS A 121 3.97 -0.80 15.50
N ASN A 122 4.37 -1.32 14.33
CA ASN A 122 4.90 -0.52 13.23
C ASN A 122 3.76 0.08 12.38
N PRO A 123 3.68 1.41 12.21
CA PRO A 123 2.64 2.05 11.41
C PRO A 123 2.67 1.65 9.94
N MET A 124 3.85 1.39 9.36
CA MET A 124 3.94 1.00 7.96
C MET A 124 3.43 -0.44 7.73
N GLU A 125 3.58 -1.32 8.72
CA GLU A 125 2.99 -2.67 8.68
C GLU A 125 1.45 -2.58 8.72
N ARG A 126 0.92 -1.78 9.64
CA ARG A 126 -0.53 -1.51 9.71
C ARG A 126 -1.06 -0.87 8.43
N ARG A 127 -0.29 0.06 7.83
CA ARG A 127 -0.62 0.63 6.52
C ARG A 127 -0.62 -0.44 5.41
N SER A 128 0.37 -1.33 5.39
CA SER A 128 0.42 -2.43 4.42
C SER A 128 -0.83 -3.30 4.51
N ALA A 129 -1.31 -3.61 5.72
CA ALA A 129 -2.53 -4.41 5.91
C ALA A 129 -3.73 -3.84 5.13
N ILE A 130 -4.02 -2.54 5.32
CA ILE A 130 -5.19 -1.92 4.66
C ILE A 130 -4.93 -1.65 3.17
N VAL A 131 -3.73 -1.19 2.79
CA VAL A 131 -3.38 -0.89 1.39
C VAL A 131 -3.41 -2.14 0.52
N SER A 132 -3.00 -3.29 1.04
CA SER A 132 -3.06 -4.57 0.33
C SER A 132 -4.47 -4.94 -0.12
N THR A 133 -5.49 -4.51 0.61
CA THR A 133 -6.89 -4.80 0.24
C THR A 133 -7.34 -4.08 -1.03
N TYR A 134 -6.58 -3.11 -1.57
CA TYR A 134 -6.90 -2.52 -2.87
C TYR A 134 -6.99 -3.55 -3.99
N TYR A 135 -6.18 -4.61 -3.93
CA TYR A 135 -6.27 -5.70 -4.90
C TYR A 135 -7.61 -6.45 -4.80
N PHE A 136 -8.18 -6.55 -3.60
CA PHE A 136 -9.42 -7.26 -3.31
C PHE A 136 -10.61 -6.39 -3.77
N ILE A 137 -10.58 -5.10 -3.46
CA ILE A 137 -11.58 -4.11 -3.91
C ILE A 137 -11.70 -4.11 -5.43
N ARG A 138 -10.57 -4.22 -6.14
CA ARG A 138 -10.55 -4.33 -7.62
C ARG A 138 -11.20 -5.61 -8.16
N LYS A 139 -11.38 -6.62 -7.32
CA LYS A 139 -12.11 -7.85 -7.60
C LYS A 139 -13.51 -7.88 -6.98
N ASN A 140 -14.01 -6.74 -6.51
CA ASN A 140 -15.28 -6.58 -5.80
C ASN A 140 -15.36 -7.32 -4.46
N ASP A 141 -14.23 -7.76 -3.89
CA ASP A 141 -14.15 -8.24 -2.51
C ASP A 141 -13.75 -7.07 -1.60
N ILE A 142 -14.74 -6.56 -0.85
CA ILE A 142 -14.59 -5.38 0.02
C ILE A 142 -14.59 -5.73 1.51
N GLU A 143 -14.91 -6.98 1.86
CA GLU A 143 -15.17 -7.38 3.24
C GLU A 143 -13.93 -7.21 4.12
N HIS A 144 -12.78 -7.66 3.61
CA HIS A 144 -11.51 -7.54 4.33
C HIS A 144 -11.06 -6.08 4.52
N THR A 145 -11.40 -5.18 3.61
CA THR A 145 -11.12 -3.74 3.77
C THR A 145 -11.82 -3.18 4.99
N PHE A 146 -13.13 -3.44 5.15
CA PHE A 146 -13.89 -2.96 6.30
C PHE A 146 -13.50 -3.65 7.61
N LYS A 147 -13.20 -4.95 7.58
CA LYS A 147 -12.71 -5.68 8.77
C LYS A 147 -11.36 -5.14 9.26
N ILE A 148 -10.42 -4.85 8.37
CA ILE A 148 -9.12 -4.27 8.75
C ILE A 148 -9.30 -2.81 9.18
N ALA A 149 -10.17 -2.05 8.52
CA ALA A 149 -10.49 -0.69 8.93
C ALA A 149 -11.08 -0.60 10.35
N ASP A 150 -11.91 -1.58 10.75
CA ASP A 150 -12.46 -1.67 12.12
C ASP A 150 -11.35 -1.83 13.17
N ILE A 151 -10.32 -2.64 12.89
CA ILE A 151 -9.14 -2.81 13.76
C ILE A 151 -8.34 -1.50 13.87
N LEU A 152 -8.17 -0.81 12.74
CA LEU A 152 -7.34 0.39 12.63
C LEU A 152 -8.11 1.69 12.90
N ILE A 153 -9.38 1.61 13.33
CA ILE A 153 -10.26 2.78 13.36
C ILE A 153 -9.77 3.88 14.30
N ASN A 154 -9.06 3.49 15.37
CA ASN A 154 -8.50 4.39 16.38
C ASN A 154 -6.96 4.49 16.29
N ASP A 155 -6.36 4.19 15.13
CA ASP A 155 -4.92 4.33 14.94
C ASP A 155 -4.46 5.76 15.25
N THR A 156 -3.29 5.91 15.87
CA THR A 156 -2.71 7.22 16.20
C THR A 156 -1.82 7.77 15.09
N ASP A 157 -1.39 6.93 14.15
CA ASP A 157 -0.54 7.35 13.05
C ASP A 157 -1.35 7.99 11.92
N GLU A 158 -1.03 9.24 11.58
CA GLU A 158 -1.76 10.01 10.57
C GLU A 158 -1.72 9.35 9.18
N TYR A 159 -0.62 8.70 8.80
CA TYR A 159 -0.54 8.02 7.51
C TYR A 159 -1.47 6.80 7.51
N VAL A 160 -1.53 6.03 8.60
CA VAL A 160 -2.50 4.91 8.70
C VAL A 160 -3.94 5.43 8.65
N GLN A 161 -4.28 6.48 9.40
CA GLN A 161 -5.60 7.11 9.37
C GLN A 161 -6.04 7.53 7.96
N LYS A 162 -5.15 8.19 7.20
CA LYS A 162 -5.39 8.57 5.80
C LYS A 162 -5.64 7.34 4.91
N ALA A 163 -4.90 6.26 5.12
CA ALA A 163 -5.10 5.02 4.38
C ALA A 163 -6.47 4.41 4.70
N VAL A 164 -6.83 4.27 5.98
CA VAL A 164 -8.13 3.73 6.40
C VAL A 164 -9.27 4.49 5.72
N GLY A 165 -9.28 5.82 5.81
CA GLY A 165 -10.32 6.66 5.19
C GLY A 165 -10.35 6.52 3.67
N SER A 166 -9.18 6.49 3.02
CA SER A 166 -9.07 6.35 1.57
C SER A 166 -9.59 4.99 1.08
N TRP A 167 -9.29 3.90 1.80
CA TRP A 167 -9.62 2.55 1.35
C TRP A 167 -11.06 2.16 1.67
N ILE A 168 -11.65 2.59 2.79
CA ILE A 168 -13.10 2.38 3.00
C ILE A 168 -13.94 3.19 2.01
N ARG A 169 -13.47 4.38 1.59
CA ARG A 169 -14.09 5.14 0.50
C ARG A 169 -13.98 4.38 -0.82
N GLU A 170 -12.80 3.84 -1.15
CA GLU A 170 -12.58 3.10 -2.38
C GLU A 170 -13.44 1.82 -2.43
N ALA A 171 -13.54 1.10 -1.32
CA ALA A 171 -14.45 -0.02 -1.15
C ALA A 171 -15.92 0.41 -1.26
N GLY A 172 -16.28 1.56 -0.67
CA GLY A 172 -17.62 2.14 -0.73
C GLY A 172 -18.10 2.49 -2.14
N LYS A 173 -17.19 2.75 -3.08
CA LYS A 173 -17.57 2.89 -4.51
C LYS A 173 -18.17 1.61 -5.10
N ARG A 174 -17.89 0.44 -4.50
CA ARG A 174 -18.49 -0.84 -4.88
C ARG A 174 -19.81 -1.10 -4.18
N ASN A 175 -19.94 -0.64 -2.93
CA ASN A 175 -21.16 -0.76 -2.14
C ASN A 175 -21.24 0.41 -1.15
N GLU A 176 -22.05 1.41 -1.48
CA GLU A 176 -22.19 2.62 -0.67
C GLU A 176 -22.89 2.35 0.66
N GLU A 177 -23.85 1.42 0.69
CA GLU A 177 -24.58 1.05 1.91
C GLU A 177 -23.65 0.47 2.97
N THR A 178 -22.67 -0.33 2.57
CA THR A 178 -21.65 -0.87 3.48
C THR A 178 -20.77 0.25 4.06
N LEU A 179 -20.39 1.23 3.25
CA LEU A 179 -19.65 2.41 3.74
C LEU A 179 -20.50 3.23 4.72
N LYS A 180 -21.77 3.50 4.39
CA LYS A 180 -22.70 4.22 5.27
C LYS A 180 -22.91 3.46 6.59
N ALA A 181 -23.08 2.14 6.54
CA ALA A 181 -23.20 1.31 7.74
C ALA A 181 -21.94 1.38 8.63
N PHE A 182 -20.76 1.32 8.03
CA PHE A 182 -19.49 1.50 8.74
C PHE A 182 -19.40 2.89 9.38
N LEU A 183 -19.73 3.95 8.64
CA LEU A 183 -19.70 5.32 9.16
C LEU A 183 -20.74 5.53 10.27
N ASN A 184 -21.95 5.00 10.14
CA ASN A 184 -22.96 5.09 11.21
C ASN A 184 -22.48 4.46 12.52
N LYS A 185 -21.66 3.40 12.44
CA LYS A 185 -21.06 2.74 13.60
C LYS A 185 -19.89 3.52 14.21
N HIS A 186 -19.07 4.19 13.38
CA HIS A 186 -17.77 4.71 13.80
C HIS A 186 -17.57 6.23 13.71
N ALA A 187 -18.39 6.96 12.97
CA ALA A 187 -18.14 8.36 12.59
C ALA A 187 -17.96 9.30 13.78
N THR A 188 -18.65 9.04 14.89
CA THR A 188 -18.49 9.81 16.13
C THR A 188 -17.10 9.59 16.73
N LYS A 189 -16.61 8.35 16.79
CA LYS A 189 -15.37 7.97 17.51
C LYS A 189 -14.10 8.00 16.66
N MET A 190 -14.21 7.90 15.33
CA MET A 190 -13.04 7.79 14.45
C MET A 190 -12.30 9.13 14.29
N PRO A 191 -10.98 9.12 14.03
CA PRO A 191 -10.21 10.32 13.78
C PRO A 191 -10.81 11.18 12.66
N ARG A 192 -10.80 12.51 12.87
CA ARG A 192 -11.39 13.47 11.92
C ARG A 192 -10.76 13.38 10.52
N ILE A 193 -9.48 13.04 10.46
CA ILE A 193 -8.75 12.81 9.21
C ILE A 193 -9.35 11.61 8.48
N THR A 194 -9.47 10.45 9.13
CA THR A 194 -10.09 9.25 8.56
C THR A 194 -11.50 9.54 8.04
N LEU A 195 -12.33 10.22 8.83
CA LEU A 195 -13.70 10.58 8.43
C LEU A 195 -13.73 11.45 7.16
N ARG A 196 -12.92 12.52 7.12
CA ARG A 196 -12.86 13.43 5.97
C ARG A 196 -12.46 12.72 4.68
N TYR A 197 -11.50 11.81 4.77
CA TYR A 197 -11.12 10.98 3.62
C TYR A 197 -12.26 10.04 3.23
N ALA A 198 -12.93 9.40 4.18
CA ALA A 198 -14.02 8.45 3.91
C ALA A 198 -15.18 9.09 3.13
N ILE A 199 -15.57 10.31 3.50
CA ILE A 199 -16.75 11.01 2.94
C ILE A 199 -16.43 11.92 1.74
N GLU A 200 -15.19 11.94 1.25
CA GLU A 200 -14.74 12.93 0.24
C GLU A 200 -15.64 12.95 -1.02
N LYS A 201 -16.19 11.80 -1.41
CA LYS A 201 -16.99 11.62 -2.63
C LYS A 201 -18.51 11.66 -2.41
N PHE A 202 -18.96 11.80 -1.17
CA PHE A 202 -20.38 12.03 -0.91
C PHE A 202 -20.81 13.43 -1.34
N ASP A 203 -22.11 13.59 -1.57
CA ASP A 203 -22.74 14.89 -1.76
C ASP A 203 -22.58 15.78 -0.51
N LYS A 204 -22.86 17.06 -0.68
CA LYS A 204 -22.67 18.05 0.38
C LYS A 204 -23.52 17.75 1.63
N GLU A 205 -24.76 17.30 1.46
CA GLU A 205 -25.69 17.04 2.56
C GLU A 205 -25.22 15.85 3.40
N THR A 206 -24.92 14.72 2.75
CA THR A 206 -24.40 13.52 3.42
C THR A 206 -23.06 13.81 4.11
N ARG A 207 -22.18 14.60 3.49
CA ARG A 207 -20.93 15.03 4.12
C ARG A 207 -21.18 15.83 5.39
N MET A 208 -22.08 16.82 5.33
CA MET A 208 -22.40 17.65 6.50
C MET A 208 -23.06 16.85 7.60
N HIS A 209 -23.92 15.89 7.27
CA HIS A 209 -24.50 14.95 8.23
C HIS A 209 -23.40 14.27 9.05
N TYR A 210 -22.47 13.57 8.41
CA TYR A 210 -21.38 12.89 9.11
C TYR A 210 -20.41 13.84 9.80
N LEU A 211 -20.13 15.02 9.22
CA LEU A 211 -19.23 16.00 9.84
C LEU A 211 -19.80 16.61 11.11
N ASN A 212 -21.13 16.65 11.25
CA ASN A 212 -21.84 17.22 12.39
C ASN A 212 -22.22 16.18 13.46
N LEU A 213 -21.98 14.89 13.23
CA LEU A 213 -22.08 13.88 14.27
C LEU A 213 -21.04 14.18 15.35
N THR A 214 -21.51 14.62 16.52
CA THR A 214 -20.67 14.89 17.69
C THR A 214 -20.39 13.58 18.46
N ASN A 215 -19.19 13.46 19.02
CA ASN A 215 -18.98 12.66 20.24
C ASN A 215 -19.55 13.39 21.45
#